data_AF-A0A3B9F6R4-F1
#
_entry.id   AF-A0A3B9F6R4-F1
#
_cell.length_a   1.000
_cell.length_b   1.000
_cell.length_c   1.000
_cell.angle_alpha   90.00
_cell.angle_beta   90.00
_cell.angle_gamma   90.00
#
_symmetry.space_group_name_H-M   'P 1'
#
loop_
_entity.id
_entity.type
_entity.pdbx_description
1 polymer ?
#
loop_
_entity_poly.entity_id
_entity_poly.type
_entity_poly.pdbx_seq_one_letter_code
_entity_poly.pdbx_strand_id
1 'polypeptide(L)'
;KIYNYYKKFDYQTEVMGASFRNIDEITGLAGCDLLTISPNLLGELQDTIGELPQKLDGEKASSMNLEKISMDKAAFEKMHSEDRMASDKLDEGIKGFTKALENLEQLLTERLVNLGADSKVTV
;
A
#
# COMPACT_ATOMS: atom_id res chain seq x y z
N LYS A 1 -0.94 -6.22 -13.61
CA LYS A 1 0.48 -6.32 -14.08
C LYS A 1 1.38 -6.96 -13.02
N ILE A 2 1.54 -6.36 -11.83
CA ILE A 2 2.43 -6.86 -10.77
C ILE A 2 2.03 -8.27 -10.29
N TYR A 3 0.77 -8.46 -9.88
CA TYR A 3 0.25 -9.79 -9.49
C TYR A 3 0.56 -10.87 -10.54
N ASN A 4 0.22 -10.60 -11.81
CA ASN A 4 0.46 -11.56 -12.89
C ASN A 4 1.95 -11.87 -13.07
N TYR A 5 2.85 -10.89 -12.96
CA TYR A 5 4.29 -11.11 -13.03
C TYR A 5 4.79 -12.00 -11.88
N TYR A 6 4.28 -11.77 -10.67
CA TYR A 6 4.68 -12.54 -9.50
C TYR A 6 4.25 -14.00 -9.64
N LYS A 7 2.97 -14.24 -10.01
CA LYS A 7 2.46 -15.60 -10.23
C LYS A 7 3.08 -16.26 -11.47
N LYS A 8 3.42 -15.50 -12.52
CA LYS A 8 4.10 -16.01 -13.72
C LYS A 8 5.46 -16.64 -13.42
N PHE A 9 6.23 -15.99 -12.56
CA PHE A 9 7.60 -16.38 -12.25
C PHE A 9 7.74 -17.02 -10.86
N ASP A 10 6.62 -17.46 -10.27
CA ASP A 10 6.55 -18.17 -9.00
C ASP A 10 7.27 -17.45 -7.83
N TYR A 11 7.14 -16.12 -7.80
CA TYR A 11 7.62 -15.34 -6.67
C TYR A 11 6.70 -15.54 -5.46
N GLN A 12 7.31 -15.89 -4.33
CA GLN A 12 6.59 -16.20 -3.08
C GLN A 12 6.14 -14.96 -2.30
N THR A 13 6.56 -13.77 -2.73
CA THR A 13 6.14 -12.51 -2.11
C THR A 13 4.64 -12.31 -2.31
N GLU A 14 3.91 -12.11 -1.21
CA GLU A 14 2.48 -11.81 -1.26
C GLU A 14 2.22 -10.44 -1.88
N VAL A 15 1.20 -10.35 -2.73
CA VAL A 15 0.75 -9.09 -3.31
C VAL A 15 -0.46 -8.59 -2.51
N MET A 16 -0.25 -7.51 -1.76
CA MET A 16 -1.31 -6.85 -0.99
C MET A 16 -1.71 -5.51 -1.61
N GLY A 17 -2.91 -5.43 -2.18
CA GLY A 17 -3.47 -4.15 -2.65
C GLY A 17 -3.83 -3.25 -1.46
N ALA A 18 -3.56 -1.96 -1.56
CA ALA A 18 -3.76 -0.99 -0.47
C ALA A 18 -4.11 0.40 -1.00
N SER A 19 -4.56 1.28 -0.09
CA SER A 19 -4.88 2.68 -0.38
C SER A 19 -6.00 2.90 -1.42
N PHE A 20 -7.06 2.11 -1.32
CA PHE A 20 -8.26 2.24 -2.16
C PHE A 20 -9.01 3.56 -1.95
N ARG A 21 -9.62 4.05 -3.02
CA ARG A 21 -10.47 5.26 -3.05
C ARG A 21 -11.95 4.94 -3.11
N ASN A 22 -12.31 3.75 -3.58
CA ASN A 22 -13.69 3.28 -3.72
C ASN A 22 -13.72 1.75 -3.81
N ILE A 23 -14.93 1.18 -3.77
CA ILE A 23 -15.15 -0.28 -3.86
C ILE A 23 -14.89 -0.87 -5.25
N ASP A 24 -14.94 -0.07 -6.33
CA ASP A 24 -14.67 -0.54 -7.70
C ASP A 24 -13.20 -0.91 -7.89
N GLU A 25 -12.28 -0.15 -7.31
CA GLU A 25 -10.86 -0.49 -7.30
C GLU A 25 -10.60 -1.81 -6.55
N ILE A 26 -11.34 -2.06 -5.46
CA ILE A 26 -11.21 -3.28 -4.65
C ILE A 26 -11.73 -4.48 -5.44
N THR A 27 -12.96 -4.40 -5.95
CA THR A 27 -13.59 -5.49 -6.71
C THR A 27 -12.88 -5.73 -8.04
N GLY A 28 -12.26 -4.71 -8.62
CA GLY A 28 -11.37 -4.80 -9.77
C GLY A 28 -10.11 -5.65 -9.52
N LEU A 29 -9.75 -5.87 -8.25
CA LEU A 29 -8.63 -6.72 -7.83
C LEU A 29 -9.07 -8.00 -7.11
N ALA A 30 -10.35 -8.37 -7.21
CA ALA A 30 -10.85 -9.62 -6.62
C ALA A 30 -10.02 -10.83 -7.07
N GLY A 31 -9.47 -11.58 -6.10
CA GLY A 31 -8.53 -12.68 -6.33
C GLY A 31 -7.05 -12.32 -6.14
N CYS A 32 -6.72 -11.10 -5.72
CA CYS A 32 -5.41 -10.78 -5.17
C CYS A 32 -5.13 -11.59 -3.90
N ASP A 33 -3.86 -11.75 -3.51
CA ASP A 33 -3.50 -12.51 -2.31
C ASP A 33 -4.11 -11.88 -1.05
N LEU A 34 -3.94 -10.57 -0.92
CA LEU A 34 -4.41 -9.78 0.20
C LEU A 34 -4.91 -8.41 -0.28
N LEU A 35 -5.86 -7.84 0.45
CA LEU A 35 -6.29 -6.45 0.27
C LEU A 35 -6.44 -5.79 1.64
N THR A 36 -5.71 -4.70 1.87
CA THR A 36 -5.92 -3.85 3.06
C THR A 36 -6.97 -2.79 2.73
N ILE A 37 -8.13 -2.91 3.35
CA ILE A 37 -9.32 -2.09 3.07
C ILE A 37 -9.66 -1.26 4.31
N SER A 38 -10.01 0.02 4.12
CA SER A 38 -10.40 0.89 5.22
C SER A 38 -11.77 0.47 5.81
N PRO A 39 -12.05 0.73 7.09
CA PRO A 39 -13.34 0.37 7.69
C PRO A 39 -14.56 0.92 6.96
N ASN A 40 -14.46 2.15 6.43
CA ASN A 40 -15.55 2.76 5.67
C ASN A 40 -15.86 1.97 4.38
N LEU A 41 -14.83 1.61 3.62
CA LEU A 41 -14.99 0.83 2.38
C LEU A 41 -15.43 -0.61 2.66
N LEU A 42 -15.04 -1.19 3.82
CA LEU A 42 -15.59 -2.48 4.26
C LEU A 42 -17.10 -2.41 4.51
N GLY A 43 -17.58 -1.31 5.11
CA GLY A 43 -19.02 -1.06 5.28
C GLY A 43 -19.75 -0.95 3.94
N GLU A 44 -19.21 -0.16 3.00
CA GLU A 44 -19.78 -0.05 1.66
C GLU A 44 -19.85 -1.40 0.91
N LEU A 45 -18.81 -2.22 1.03
CA LEU A 45 -18.79 -3.57 0.45
C LEU A 45 -19.84 -4.48 1.10
N GLN A 46 -19.99 -4.41 2.42
CA GLN A 46 -20.95 -5.22 3.16
C GLN A 46 -22.40 -4.89 2.77
N ASP A 47 -22.70 -3.61 2.50
CA ASP A 47 -24.04 -3.14 2.14
C ASP A 47 -24.36 -3.32 0.65
N THR A 48 -23.36 -3.66 -0.18
CA THR A 48 -23.52 -3.82 -1.62
C THR A 48 -23.85 -5.27 -1.99
N ILE A 49 -24.98 -5.48 -2.69
CA ILE A 49 -25.35 -6.78 -3.26
C ILE A 49 -25.10 -6.77 -4.77
N GLY A 50 -24.28 -7.69 -5.26
CA GLY A 50 -23.96 -7.82 -6.68
C GLY A 50 -23.04 -8.99 -6.97
N GLU A 51 -22.64 -9.12 -8.24
CA GLU A 51 -21.65 -10.13 -8.64
C GLU A 51 -20.22 -9.67 -8.29
N LEU A 52 -19.42 -10.60 -7.78
CA LEU A 52 -17.99 -10.39 -7.53
C LEU A 52 -17.17 -11.42 -8.31
N PRO A 53 -17.02 -11.25 -9.64
CA PRO A 53 -16.22 -12.17 -10.43
C PRO A 53 -14.74 -12.00 -10.09
N GLN A 54 -14.03 -13.12 -9.95
CA GLN A 54 -12.59 -13.14 -9.76
C GLN A 54 -11.89 -12.51 -10.98
N LYS A 55 -11.13 -11.43 -10.75
CA LYS A 55 -10.38 -10.69 -11.78
C LYS A 55 -8.92 -11.13 -11.87
N LEU A 56 -8.34 -11.49 -10.74
CA LEU A 56 -6.96 -11.94 -10.64
C LEU A 56 -6.93 -13.45 -10.32
N ASP A 57 -6.22 -14.19 -11.16
CA ASP A 57 -6.19 -15.65 -11.16
C ASP A 57 -4.73 -16.09 -11.36
N GLY A 58 -4.20 -16.79 -10.35
CA GLY A 58 -2.79 -17.20 -10.33
C GLY A 58 -2.46 -18.25 -11.39
N GLU A 59 -3.38 -19.16 -11.70
CA GLU A 59 -3.19 -20.19 -12.73
C GLU A 59 -3.19 -19.56 -14.12
N LYS A 60 -4.11 -18.63 -14.37
CA LYS A 60 -4.08 -17.88 -15.65
C LYS A 60 -2.81 -17.06 -15.78
N ALA A 61 -2.37 -16.41 -14.70
CA ALA A 61 -1.14 -15.63 -14.69
C ALA A 61 0.10 -16.46 -15.02
N SER A 62 0.18 -17.71 -14.52
CA SER A 62 1.31 -18.62 -14.80
C SER A 62 1.48 -18.95 -16.29
N SER A 63 0.38 -18.94 -17.04
CA SER A 63 0.38 -19.17 -18.49
C SER A 63 0.65 -17.92 -19.34
N MET A 64 0.69 -16.71 -18.76
CA MET A 64 0.83 -15.47 -19.52
C MET A 64 2.19 -15.35 -20.23
N ASN A 65 2.20 -14.69 -21.40
CA ASN A 65 3.43 -14.37 -22.12
C ASN A 65 4.05 -13.07 -21.56
N LEU A 66 4.80 -13.19 -20.46
CA LEU A 66 5.57 -12.10 -19.85
C LEU A 66 7.05 -12.47 -19.88
N GLU A 67 7.90 -11.48 -20.07
CA GLU A 67 9.36 -11.63 -20.00
C GLU A 67 9.88 -11.27 -18.61
N LYS A 68 10.89 -12.02 -18.16
CA LYS A 68 11.53 -11.76 -16.86
C LYS A 68 12.49 -10.59 -16.99
N ILE A 69 12.36 -9.63 -16.10
CA ILE A 69 13.22 -8.44 -16.05
C ILE A 69 14.42 -8.77 -15.15
N SER A 70 15.64 -8.59 -15.67
CA SER A 70 16.85 -8.57 -14.86
C SER A 70 16.99 -7.20 -14.22
N MET A 71 17.09 -7.15 -12.89
CA MET A 71 17.09 -5.90 -12.13
C MET A 71 18.43 -5.70 -11.42
N ASP A 72 19.25 -4.79 -11.94
CA ASP A 72 20.37 -4.20 -11.23
C ASP A 72 20.03 -2.75 -10.82
N LYS A 73 20.97 -2.07 -10.16
CA LYS A 73 20.78 -0.69 -9.71
C LYS A 73 20.52 0.27 -10.87
N ALA A 74 21.28 0.16 -11.96
CA ALA A 74 21.17 1.08 -13.10
C ALA A 74 19.83 0.90 -13.84
N ALA A 75 19.39 -0.35 -14.00
CA ALA A 75 18.09 -0.70 -14.54
C ALA A 75 16.95 -0.15 -13.66
N PHE A 76 17.04 -0.32 -12.34
CA PHE A 76 16.06 0.22 -11.40
C PHE A 76 15.97 1.75 -11.50
N GLU A 77 17.10 2.45 -11.40
CA GLU A 77 17.14 3.92 -11.43
C GLU A 77 16.56 4.46 -12.73
N LYS A 78 16.95 3.87 -13.87
CA LYS A 78 16.41 4.25 -15.17
C LYS A 78 14.91 4.02 -15.24
N MET A 79 14.44 2.79 -15.02
CA MET A 79 13.02 2.43 -15.14
C MET A 79 12.14 3.22 -14.17
N HIS A 80 12.62 3.49 -12.96
CA HIS A 80 11.89 4.29 -12.00
C HIS A 80 11.81 5.75 -12.42
N SER A 81 12.92 6.35 -12.88
CA SER A 81 12.94 7.75 -13.33
C SER A 81 12.08 8.03 -14.57
N GLU A 82 11.85 7.00 -15.40
CA GLU A 82 10.98 7.09 -16.58
C GLU A 82 9.49 7.06 -16.21
N ASP A 83 9.13 6.58 -15.01
CA ASP A 83 7.76 6.61 -14.49
C ASP A 83 7.60 7.77 -13.50
N ARG A 84 7.27 8.94 -14.05
CA ARG A 84 7.03 10.15 -13.27
C ARG A 84 6.01 9.95 -12.14
N MET A 85 4.93 9.21 -12.38
CA MET A 85 3.89 9.01 -11.36
C MET A 85 4.46 8.21 -10.18
N ALA A 86 5.22 7.15 -10.46
CA ALA A 86 5.87 6.37 -9.42
C ALA A 86 6.89 7.20 -8.62
N SER A 87 7.74 8.00 -9.30
CA SER A 87 8.73 8.84 -8.62
C SER A 87 8.08 9.94 -7.77
N ASP A 88 7.11 10.68 -8.33
CA ASP A 88 6.42 11.75 -7.61
C ASP A 88 5.69 11.20 -6.38
N LYS A 89 4.98 10.06 -6.50
CA LYS A 89 4.25 9.45 -5.38
C LYS A 89 5.16 8.84 -4.32
N LEU A 90 6.33 8.32 -4.69
CA LEU A 90 7.31 7.85 -3.73
C LEU A 90 7.85 9.00 -2.89
N ASP A 91 8.25 10.11 -3.53
CA ASP A 91 8.77 11.30 -2.84
C ASP A 91 7.70 11.95 -1.95
N GLU A 92 6.48 12.14 -2.46
CA GLU A 92 5.35 12.65 -1.69
C GLU A 92 5.03 11.77 -0.48
N GLY A 93 5.03 10.45 -0.66
CA GLY A 93 4.76 9.48 0.40
C GLY A 93 5.80 9.53 1.52
N ILE A 94 7.09 9.55 1.17
CA ILE A 94 8.18 9.67 2.14
C ILE A 94 8.04 10.97 2.93
N LYS A 95 7.84 12.11 2.26
CA LYS A 95 7.66 13.42 2.93
C LYS A 95 6.44 13.42 3.85
N GLY A 96 5.33 12.81 3.42
CA GLY A 96 4.12 12.69 4.22
C GLY A 96 4.34 11.89 5.51
N PHE A 97 5.02 10.75 5.42
CA PHE A 97 5.34 9.94 6.61
C PHE A 97 6.34 10.62 7.54
N THR A 98 7.37 11.29 7.01
CA THR A 98 8.31 12.07 7.82
C THR A 98 7.58 13.16 8.61
N LYS A 99 6.71 13.93 7.95
CA LYS A 99 5.92 14.97 8.63
C LYS A 99 5.02 14.39 9.72
N ALA A 100 4.41 13.23 9.47
CA ALA A 100 3.57 12.56 10.47
C ALA A 100 4.39 12.11 11.70
N LEU A 101 5.62 11.63 11.48
CA LEU A 101 6.54 11.25 12.54
C LEU A 101 6.97 12.47 13.37
N GLU A 102 7.38 13.56 12.73
CA GLU A 102 7.77 14.81 13.41
C GLU A 102 6.63 15.36 14.28
N ASN A 103 5.40 15.35 13.76
CA ASN A 103 4.22 15.75 14.53
C ASN A 103 3.98 14.84 15.75
N LEU A 104 4.20 13.53 15.59
CA LEU A 104 4.07 12.58 16.69
C LEU A 104 5.14 12.83 17.77
N GLU A 105 6.38 13.09 17.38
CA GLU A 105 7.48 13.43 18.30
C GLU A 105 7.17 14.70 19.09
N GLN A 106 6.61 15.73 18.44
CA GLN A 106 6.16 16.94 19.11
C GLN A 106 5.05 16.64 20.12
N LEU A 107 4.02 15.89 19.71
CA LEU A 107 2.91 15.50 20.58
C LEU A 107 3.42 14.75 21.83
N LEU A 108 4.34 13.81 21.64
CA LEU A 108 4.93 13.04 22.74
C LEU A 108 5.76 13.92 23.67
N THR A 109 6.49 14.89 23.12
CA THR A 109 7.26 15.87 23.90
C THR A 109 6.34 16.73 24.77
N GLU A 110 5.26 17.27 24.20
CA GLU A 110 4.26 18.05 24.92
C GLU A 110 3.60 17.22 26.03
N ARG A 111 3.24 15.97 25.73
CA ARG A 111 2.67 15.04 26.72
C ARG A 111 3.64 14.75 27.86
N LEU A 112 4.93 14.55 27.56
CA LEU A 112 5.97 14.32 28.57
C LEU A 112 6.13 15.52 29.50
N VAL A 113 6.15 16.74 28.94
CA VAL A 113 6.23 17.98 29.72
C VAL A 113 5.03 18.12 30.66
N ASN A 114 3.81 17.89 30.16
CA ASN A 114 2.58 17.98 30.96
C ASN A 114 2.58 16.99 32.13
N LEU A 115 2.97 15.73 31.89
CA LEU A 115 3.08 14.72 32.95
C LEU A 115 4.13 15.11 34.01
N GLY A 116 5.24 15.71 33.60
CA GLY A 116 6.27 16.22 34.50
C GLY A 116 5.84 17.46 35.30
N ALA A 117 4.97 18.30 34.72
CA ALA A 117 4.41 19.48 35.40
C ALA A 117 3.37 19.10 36.46
N ASP A 118 2.47 18.16 36.15
CA ASP A 118 1.48 17.64 37.11
C ASP A 118 2.13 16.96 38.31
N SER A 119 3.29 16.33 38.11
CA SER A 119 4.09 15.72 39.18
C SER A 119 4.71 16.73 40.15
N LYS A 120 4.85 18.01 39.77
CA LYS A 120 5.43 19.07 40.61
C LYS A 120 4.40 19.86 41.43
N VAL A 121 3.10 19.65 41.21
CA VAL A 121 2.01 20.39 41.90
C VAL A 121 1.55 19.69 43.20
N THR A 122 2.18 18.57 43.58
CA THR A 122 1.87 17.85 44.83
C THR A 122 2.98 18.01 45.86
N VAL A 123 3.14 19.21 46.45
CA VAL A 123 3.86 19.44 47.73
C VAL A 123 3.16 20.54 48.51
#